data_AF-A0A3L7N6M4-F1
#
_entry.id   AF-A0A3L7N6M4-F1
#
_cell.length_a   1.000
_cell.length_b   1.000
_cell.length_c   1.000
_cell.angle_alpha   90.00
_cell.angle_beta   90.00
_cell.angle_gamma   90.00
#
_symmetry.space_group_name_H-M   'P 1'
#
loop_
_entity.id
_entity.type
_entity.pdbx_description
1 polymer ?
#
loop_
_entity_poly.entity_id
_entity_poly.type
_entity_poly.pdbx_seq_one_letter_code
_entity_poly.pdbx_strand_id
1 'polypeptide(L)'
;ASDAQSEAQLAQDAAYSKHLEAIVSRRKAFLEPSADNQRDALDASAVEERAYAQAAATWKTTSDRFQEVLTTLGDSSPKEARDIRWAKARADVRAGEIWTGIDELESLVTELDDSPKLDDELARAAREELATAYYYGARLLRLSGMPVQEWRIESGKARQHFRYLAERELAKSTGIDDATAAAKNYQRNLELVLNLEQSSLADLQGKPLPKDSPRAGKSGNRPGKRPGKGKGPPAQDGRGAGGPQEIRDGW
;
A
#
# COMPACT_ATOMS: atom_id res chain seq x y z
N ALA A 1 11.83 -14.12 14.30
CA ALA A 1 10.98 -13.20 13.49
C ALA A 1 11.81 -12.13 12.77
N SER A 2 12.78 -11.47 13.42
CA SER A 2 13.63 -10.43 12.79
C SER A 2 14.36 -10.92 11.52
N ASP A 3 15.03 -12.09 11.56
CA ASP A 3 15.70 -12.65 10.38
C ASP A 3 14.73 -12.92 9.21
N ALA A 4 13.51 -13.36 9.53
CA ALA A 4 12.46 -13.60 8.54
C ALA A 4 12.07 -12.32 7.81
N GLN A 5 11.96 -11.22 8.57
CA GLN A 5 11.64 -9.91 8.02
C GLN A 5 12.77 -9.38 7.14
N SER A 6 14.03 -9.55 7.54
CA SER A 6 15.18 -9.16 6.72
C SER A 6 15.23 -9.95 5.40
N GLU A 7 14.99 -11.25 5.45
CA GLU A 7 14.91 -12.10 4.26
C GLU A 7 13.76 -11.69 3.33
N ALA A 8 12.59 -11.40 3.89
CA ALA A 8 11.44 -10.93 3.13
C ALA A 8 11.69 -9.58 2.47
N GLN A 9 12.37 -8.65 3.15
CA GLN A 9 12.76 -7.37 2.57
C GLN A 9 13.76 -7.54 1.42
N LEU A 10 14.74 -8.43 1.55
CA LEU A 10 15.68 -8.73 0.46
C LEU A 10 14.97 -9.30 -0.77
N ALA A 11 14.00 -10.20 -0.56
CA ALA A 11 13.19 -10.74 -1.65
C ALA A 11 12.32 -9.65 -2.30
N GLN A 12 11.73 -8.74 -1.51
CA GLN A 12 10.95 -7.60 -2.00
C GLN A 12 11.81 -6.64 -2.84
N ASP A 13 13.02 -6.31 -2.36
CA ASP A 13 13.96 -5.43 -3.05
C ASP A 13 14.40 -6.04 -4.39
N ALA A 14 14.66 -7.35 -4.41
CA ALA A 14 14.95 -8.08 -5.65
C ALA A 14 13.76 -8.06 -6.62
N ALA A 15 12.53 -8.29 -6.13
CA ALA A 15 11.33 -8.22 -6.94
C ALA A 15 11.10 -6.83 -7.53
N TYR A 16 11.33 -5.78 -6.74
CA TYR A 16 11.24 -4.40 -7.20
C TYR A 16 12.30 -4.06 -8.25
N SER A 17 13.53 -4.58 -8.12
CA SER A 17 14.53 -4.41 -9.19
C SER A 17 14.06 -5.05 -10.51
N LYS A 18 13.43 -6.24 -10.46
CA LYS A 18 12.84 -6.89 -11.64
C LYS A 18 11.63 -6.15 -12.18
N HIS A 19 10.88 -5.47 -11.32
CA HIS A 19 9.79 -4.58 -11.72
C HIS A 19 10.27 -3.44 -12.62
N LEU A 20 11.36 -2.77 -12.23
CA LEU A 20 11.93 -1.67 -13.00
C LEU A 20 12.45 -2.15 -14.36
N GLU A 21 13.15 -3.30 -14.39
CA GLU A 21 13.62 -3.93 -15.63
C GLU A 21 12.43 -4.23 -16.57
N ALA A 22 11.35 -4.83 -16.05
CA ALA A 22 10.17 -5.16 -16.84
C ALA A 22 9.42 -3.93 -17.38
N ILE A 23 9.39 -2.81 -16.63
CA ILE A 23 8.85 -1.54 -17.13
C ILE A 23 9.67 -1.01 -18.31
N VAL A 24 11.00 -1.04 -18.20
CA VAL A 24 11.90 -0.61 -19.28
C VAL A 24 11.70 -1.47 -20.53
N SER A 25 11.66 -2.79 -20.39
CA SER A 25 11.43 -3.71 -21.52
C SER A 25 10.07 -3.50 -22.18
N ARG A 26 9.00 -3.35 -21.41
CA ARG A 26 7.65 -3.06 -21.95
C ARG A 26 7.60 -1.72 -22.67
N ARG A 27 8.23 -0.68 -22.12
CA ARG A 27 8.33 0.63 -22.76
C ARG A 27 9.09 0.55 -24.08
N LYS A 28 10.20 -0.19 -24.13
CA LYS A 28 10.97 -0.40 -25.36
C LYS A 28 10.13 -1.12 -26.43
N ALA A 29 9.45 -2.20 -26.06
CA ALA A 29 8.57 -2.94 -26.98
C ALA A 29 7.41 -2.09 -27.54
N PHE A 30 6.91 -1.13 -26.74
CA PHE A 30 5.88 -0.19 -27.18
C PHE A 30 6.42 0.86 -28.16
N LEU A 31 7.61 1.43 -27.90
CA LEU A 31 8.20 2.48 -28.73
C LEU A 31 8.85 1.94 -30.02
N GLU A 32 9.41 0.73 -29.96
CA GLU A 32 10.11 0.06 -31.05
C GLU A 32 9.54 -1.35 -31.26
N PRO A 33 8.37 -1.49 -31.92
CA PRO A 33 7.73 -2.80 -32.08
C PRO A 33 8.55 -3.72 -32.99
N SER A 34 9.07 -4.80 -32.41
CA SER A 34 9.71 -5.91 -33.11
C SER A 34 9.42 -7.23 -32.39
N ALA A 35 9.52 -8.36 -33.09
CA ALA A 35 9.31 -9.67 -32.49
C ALA A 35 10.26 -9.92 -31.30
N ASP A 36 11.53 -9.47 -31.43
CA ASP A 36 12.51 -9.58 -30.36
C ASP A 36 12.17 -8.70 -29.15
N ASN A 37 11.84 -7.42 -29.35
CA ASN A 37 11.48 -6.54 -28.24
C ASN A 37 10.20 -7.01 -27.54
N GLN A 38 9.23 -7.57 -28.28
CA GLN A 38 8.03 -8.18 -27.69
C GLN A 38 8.37 -9.41 -26.85
N ARG A 39 9.25 -10.29 -27.34
CA ARG A 39 9.73 -11.45 -26.56
C ARG A 39 10.46 -11.01 -25.30
N ASP A 40 11.37 -10.05 -25.39
CA ASP A 40 12.11 -9.53 -24.23
C ASP A 40 11.18 -8.95 -23.16
N ALA A 41 10.12 -8.24 -23.57
CA ALA A 41 9.11 -7.70 -22.65
C ALA A 41 8.28 -8.80 -21.96
N LEU A 42 7.94 -9.88 -22.67
CA LEU A 42 7.26 -11.04 -22.09
C LEU A 42 8.16 -11.78 -21.10
N ASP A 43 9.41 -12.03 -21.47
CA ASP A 43 10.38 -12.72 -20.61
C ASP A 43 10.65 -11.91 -19.33
N ALA A 44 10.84 -10.59 -19.46
CA ALA A 44 11.02 -9.71 -18.31
C ALA A 44 9.79 -9.69 -17.39
N SER A 45 8.58 -9.68 -17.96
CA SER A 45 7.33 -9.74 -17.18
C SER A 45 7.18 -11.07 -16.43
N ALA A 46 7.60 -12.19 -17.03
CA ALA A 46 7.57 -13.51 -16.38
C ALA A 46 8.60 -13.62 -15.24
N VAL A 47 9.80 -13.06 -15.41
CA VAL A 47 10.82 -12.98 -14.35
C VAL A 47 10.33 -12.12 -13.18
N GLU A 48 9.77 -10.97 -13.48
CA GLU A 48 9.15 -10.06 -12.51
C GLU A 48 8.03 -10.73 -11.72
N GLU A 49 7.12 -11.44 -12.40
CA GLU A 49 6.02 -12.18 -11.75
C GLU A 49 6.53 -13.23 -10.77
N ARG A 50 7.53 -14.04 -11.17
CA ARG A 50 8.15 -15.04 -10.29
C ARG A 50 8.82 -14.40 -9.08
N ALA A 51 9.52 -13.28 -9.26
CA ALA A 51 10.20 -12.58 -8.17
C ALA A 51 9.19 -12.05 -7.13
N TYR A 52 8.07 -11.47 -7.57
CA TYR A 52 7.02 -11.04 -6.66
C TYR A 52 6.29 -12.20 -5.98
N ALA A 53 6.10 -13.33 -6.68
CA ALA A 53 5.53 -14.53 -6.06
C ALA A 53 6.43 -15.08 -4.94
N GLN A 54 7.75 -15.07 -5.15
CA GLN A 54 8.72 -15.43 -4.12
C GLN A 54 8.68 -14.45 -2.95
N ALA A 55 8.72 -13.14 -3.20
CA ALA A 55 8.65 -12.12 -2.16
C ALA A 55 7.37 -12.27 -1.31
N ALA A 56 6.22 -12.48 -1.96
CA ALA A 56 4.95 -12.69 -1.26
C ALA A 56 4.96 -13.95 -0.37
N ALA A 57 5.57 -15.05 -0.82
CA ALA A 57 5.72 -16.27 -0.04
C ALA A 57 6.62 -16.07 1.19
N THR A 58 7.72 -15.32 1.04
CA THR A 58 8.61 -14.99 2.17
C THR A 58 7.90 -14.08 3.17
N TRP A 59 7.17 -13.07 2.71
CA TRP A 59 6.33 -12.23 3.58
C TRP A 59 5.25 -13.02 4.32
N LYS A 60 4.63 -14.00 3.65
CA LYS A 60 3.67 -14.88 4.30
C LYS A 60 4.31 -15.68 5.43
N THR A 61 5.49 -16.25 5.19
CA THR A 61 6.27 -16.95 6.23
C THR A 61 6.60 -16.03 7.41
N THR A 62 6.93 -14.77 7.14
CA THR A 62 7.17 -13.75 8.18
C THR A 62 5.92 -13.46 9.00
N SER A 63 4.76 -13.30 8.36
CA SER A 63 3.48 -13.13 9.06
C SER A 63 3.16 -14.33 9.95
N ASP A 64 3.35 -15.55 9.46
CA ASP A 64 3.09 -16.78 10.22
C ASP A 64 4.00 -16.87 11.46
N ARG A 65 5.29 -16.51 11.32
CA ARG A 65 6.22 -16.42 12.47
C ARG A 65 5.80 -15.38 13.50
N PHE A 66 5.25 -14.24 13.09
CA PHE A 66 4.71 -13.26 14.04
C PHE A 66 3.45 -13.79 14.73
N GLN A 67 2.60 -14.54 14.03
CA GLN A 67 1.43 -15.18 14.62
C GLN A 67 1.84 -16.18 15.71
N GLU A 68 2.88 -16.99 15.50
CA GLU A 68 3.44 -17.89 16.52
C GLU A 68 3.92 -17.14 17.77
N VAL A 69 4.57 -15.98 17.57
CA VAL A 69 4.99 -15.11 18.68
C VAL A 69 3.77 -14.60 19.46
N LEU A 70 2.73 -14.13 18.78
CA LEU A 70 1.49 -13.67 19.45
C LEU A 70 0.82 -14.79 20.25
N THR A 71 0.73 -15.98 19.69
CA THR A 71 0.20 -17.16 20.39
C THR A 71 1.01 -17.49 21.64
N THR A 72 2.33 -17.32 21.58
CA THR A 72 3.23 -17.59 22.72
C THR A 72 3.14 -16.51 23.80
N LEU A 73 3.05 -15.23 23.42
CA LEU A 73 2.93 -14.11 24.36
C LEU A 73 1.62 -14.19 25.16
N GLY A 74 0.52 -14.55 24.50
CA GLY A 74 -0.83 -14.50 25.08
C GLY A 74 -1.13 -13.10 25.63
N ASP A 75 -1.82 -13.04 26.78
CA ASP A 75 -2.20 -11.78 27.43
C ASP A 75 -1.11 -11.23 28.36
N SER A 76 0.04 -11.89 28.44
CA SER A 76 1.09 -11.60 29.43
C SER A 76 1.83 -10.28 29.17
N SER A 77 1.81 -9.79 27.94
CA SER A 77 2.65 -8.67 27.48
C SER A 77 1.90 -7.84 26.42
N PRO A 78 0.90 -7.05 26.84
CA PRO A 78 -0.01 -6.36 25.91
C PRO A 78 0.68 -5.28 25.08
N LYS A 79 1.79 -4.69 25.55
CA LYS A 79 2.54 -3.71 24.75
C LYS A 79 3.26 -4.41 23.60
N GLU A 80 4.05 -5.43 23.91
CA GLU A 80 4.80 -6.22 22.95
C GLU A 80 3.86 -6.89 21.94
N ALA A 81 2.69 -7.35 22.39
CA ALA A 81 1.66 -7.89 21.51
C ALA A 81 1.22 -6.86 20.45
N ARG A 82 1.07 -5.58 20.80
CA ARG A 82 0.71 -4.53 19.81
C ARG A 82 1.82 -4.31 18.78
N ASP A 83 3.07 -4.28 19.19
CA ASP A 83 4.22 -4.13 18.27
C ASP A 83 4.28 -5.31 17.28
N ILE A 84 4.06 -6.53 17.78
CA ILE A 84 4.03 -7.73 16.94
C ILE A 84 2.79 -7.75 16.03
N ARG A 85 1.62 -7.30 16.49
CA ARG A 85 0.41 -7.16 15.65
C ARG A 85 0.65 -6.20 14.49
N TRP A 86 1.26 -5.04 14.77
CA TRP A 86 1.68 -4.09 13.74
C TRP A 86 2.63 -4.73 12.72
N ALA A 87 3.70 -5.38 13.19
CA ALA A 87 4.67 -6.03 12.30
C ALA A 87 4.06 -7.16 11.46
N LYS A 88 3.17 -7.97 12.05
CA LYS A 88 2.41 -9.01 11.35
C LYS A 88 1.52 -8.42 10.26
N ALA A 89 0.74 -7.40 10.57
CA ALA A 89 -0.18 -6.81 9.61
C ALA A 89 0.56 -6.21 8.41
N ARG A 90 1.73 -5.60 8.63
CA ARG A 90 2.62 -5.16 7.56
C ARG A 90 3.11 -6.30 6.68
N ALA A 91 3.46 -7.44 7.27
CA ALA A 91 3.84 -8.63 6.54
C ALA A 91 2.66 -9.22 5.74
N ASP A 92 1.45 -9.23 6.31
CA ASP A 92 0.23 -9.63 5.59
C ASP A 92 -0.01 -8.76 4.34
N VAL A 93 0.09 -7.44 4.47
CA VAL A 93 -0.05 -6.51 3.33
C VAL A 93 0.96 -6.84 2.23
N ARG A 94 2.24 -7.00 2.59
CA ARG A 94 3.33 -7.30 1.63
C ARG A 94 3.24 -8.72 1.05
N ALA A 95 2.61 -9.66 1.76
CA ALA A 95 2.28 -11.00 1.26
C ALA A 95 1.11 -11.02 0.26
N GLY A 96 0.47 -9.86 0.02
CA GLY A 96 -0.72 -9.75 -0.82
C GLY A 96 -2.04 -10.02 -0.08
N GLU A 97 -2.02 -10.26 1.23
CA GLU A 97 -3.18 -10.37 2.12
C GLU A 97 -3.61 -8.97 2.61
N ILE A 98 -3.73 -8.02 1.67
CA ILE A 98 -3.85 -6.57 1.96
C ILE A 98 -5.00 -6.29 2.92
N TRP A 99 -6.12 -6.95 2.71
CA TRP A 99 -7.34 -6.69 3.47
C TRP A 99 -7.30 -7.28 4.87
N THR A 100 -6.66 -8.43 5.05
CA THR A 100 -6.38 -8.97 6.39
C THR A 100 -5.46 -8.03 7.16
N GLY A 101 -4.41 -7.53 6.51
CA GLY A 101 -3.54 -6.54 7.12
C GLY A 101 -4.24 -5.21 7.44
N ILE A 102 -5.13 -4.73 6.55
CA ILE A 102 -5.96 -3.55 6.80
C ILE A 102 -6.87 -3.76 8.00
N ASP A 103 -7.64 -4.85 8.04
CA ASP A 103 -8.59 -5.11 9.14
C ASP A 103 -7.86 -5.15 10.50
N GLU A 104 -6.65 -5.74 10.55
CA GLU A 104 -5.80 -5.76 11.73
C GLU A 104 -5.27 -4.37 12.11
N LEU A 105 -4.79 -3.59 11.13
CA LEU A 105 -4.32 -2.22 11.35
C LEU A 105 -5.46 -1.27 11.76
N GLU A 106 -6.67 -1.42 11.19
CA GLU A 106 -7.87 -0.69 11.62
C GLU A 106 -8.14 -0.96 13.11
N SER A 107 -8.16 -2.25 13.50
CA SER A 107 -8.37 -2.63 14.90
C SER A 107 -7.29 -2.06 15.83
N LEU A 108 -6.02 -2.13 15.43
CA LEU A 108 -4.91 -1.63 16.24
C LEU A 108 -4.94 -0.10 16.38
N VAL A 109 -5.24 0.62 15.30
CA VAL A 109 -5.37 2.09 15.33
C VAL A 109 -6.53 2.51 16.22
N THR A 110 -7.68 1.83 16.15
CA THR A 110 -8.80 2.10 17.07
C THR A 110 -8.42 1.87 18.54
N GLU A 111 -7.75 0.76 18.86
CA GLU A 111 -7.27 0.48 20.22
C GLU A 111 -6.35 1.59 20.75
N LEU A 112 -5.41 2.05 19.91
CA LEU A 112 -4.45 3.10 20.26
C LEU A 112 -5.10 4.49 20.39
N ASP A 113 -6.07 4.81 19.53
CA ASP A 113 -6.83 6.07 19.61
C ASP A 113 -7.71 6.15 20.86
N ASP A 114 -8.37 5.04 21.24
CA ASP A 114 -9.26 4.99 22.41
C ASP A 114 -8.50 5.07 23.73
N SER A 115 -7.17 4.93 23.69
CA SER A 115 -6.29 5.04 24.85
C SER A 115 -5.10 5.97 24.58
N PRO A 116 -5.30 7.30 24.51
CA PRO A 116 -4.27 8.28 24.10
C PRO A 116 -3.02 8.37 25.00
N LYS A 117 -2.99 7.65 26.13
CA LYS A 117 -1.78 7.49 26.97
C LYS A 117 -0.89 6.33 26.50
N LEU A 118 -1.35 5.54 25.54
CA LEU A 118 -0.58 4.48 24.90
C LEU A 118 0.45 5.09 23.93
N ASP A 119 1.33 4.22 23.46
CA ASP A 119 2.51 4.54 22.65
C ASP A 119 2.18 5.40 21.40
N ASP A 120 2.40 6.72 21.52
CA ASP A 120 2.13 7.71 20.46
C ASP A 120 2.91 7.43 19.17
N GLU A 121 4.09 6.82 19.30
CA GLU A 121 4.93 6.44 18.17
C GLU A 121 4.33 5.26 17.41
N LEU A 122 3.92 4.21 18.13
CA LEU A 122 3.22 3.08 17.52
C LEU A 122 1.89 3.52 16.87
N ALA A 123 1.13 4.40 17.52
CA ALA A 123 -0.11 4.93 16.96
C ALA A 123 0.13 5.67 15.63
N ARG A 124 1.22 6.45 15.55
CA ARG A 124 1.65 7.08 14.29
C ARG A 124 2.02 6.03 13.24
N ALA A 125 2.88 5.07 13.59
CA ALA A 125 3.40 4.07 12.67
C ALA A 125 2.30 3.14 12.14
N ALA A 126 1.35 2.72 12.99
CA ALA A 126 0.21 1.91 12.60
C ALA A 126 -0.71 2.66 11.63
N ARG A 127 -0.97 3.95 11.88
CA ARG A 127 -1.79 4.78 11.00
C ARG A 127 -1.12 5.03 9.64
N GLU A 128 0.19 5.23 9.63
CA GLU A 128 0.96 5.39 8.39
C GLU A 128 0.93 4.12 7.53
N GLU A 129 1.10 2.95 8.15
CA GLU A 129 1.00 1.67 7.46
C GLU A 129 -0.43 1.38 6.99
N LEU A 130 -1.45 1.75 7.77
CA LEU A 130 -2.86 1.63 7.36
C LEU A 130 -3.16 2.49 6.12
N ALA A 131 -2.69 3.74 6.10
CA ALA A 131 -2.86 4.65 4.96
C ALA A 131 -2.18 4.09 3.70
N THR A 132 -0.97 3.56 3.86
CA THR A 132 -0.19 2.92 2.80
C THR A 132 -0.87 1.66 2.27
N ALA A 133 -1.39 0.81 3.16
CA ALA A 133 -2.12 -0.40 2.78
C ALA A 133 -3.39 -0.07 2.00
N TYR A 134 -4.12 0.98 2.41
CA TYR A 134 -5.27 1.48 1.65
C TYR A 134 -4.90 1.98 0.25
N TYR A 135 -3.77 2.68 0.12
CA TYR A 135 -3.25 3.10 -1.17
C TYR A 135 -2.88 1.89 -2.06
N TYR A 136 -2.18 0.89 -1.52
CA TYR A 136 -1.85 -0.34 -2.25
C TYR A 136 -3.11 -1.07 -2.71
N GLY A 137 -4.07 -1.28 -1.81
CA GLY A 137 -5.36 -1.90 -2.11
C GLY A 137 -6.11 -1.17 -3.23
N ALA A 138 -6.24 0.15 -3.12
CA ALA A 138 -6.89 0.97 -4.14
C ALA A 138 -6.17 0.89 -5.50
N ARG A 139 -4.84 0.96 -5.51
CA ARG A 139 -4.05 0.86 -6.74
C ARG A 139 -4.21 -0.50 -7.41
N LEU A 140 -4.18 -1.60 -6.65
CA LEU A 140 -4.34 -2.94 -7.20
C LEU A 140 -5.77 -3.21 -7.68
N LEU A 141 -6.79 -2.77 -6.93
CA LEU A 141 -8.18 -2.81 -7.40
C LEU A 141 -8.31 -2.08 -8.74
N ARG A 142 -7.74 -0.89 -8.85
CA ARG A 142 -7.75 -0.11 -10.08
C ARG A 142 -7.03 -0.81 -11.24
N LEU A 143 -5.83 -1.36 -10.99
CA LEU A 143 -5.06 -2.11 -11.99
C LEU A 143 -5.78 -3.40 -12.45
N SER A 144 -6.58 -4.01 -11.58
CA SER A 144 -7.43 -5.17 -11.91
C SER A 144 -8.70 -4.83 -12.67
N GLY A 145 -8.94 -3.55 -12.97
CA GLY A 145 -10.12 -3.10 -13.72
C GLY A 145 -11.39 -2.97 -12.88
N MET A 146 -11.29 -2.93 -11.54
CA MET A 146 -12.46 -2.74 -10.68
C MET A 146 -13.13 -1.38 -10.93
N PRO A 147 -14.47 -1.28 -10.74
CA PRO A 147 -15.19 -0.02 -10.91
C PRO A 147 -14.65 1.11 -10.05
N VAL A 148 -14.76 2.34 -10.55
CA VAL A 148 -14.32 3.57 -9.86
C VAL A 148 -14.83 3.68 -8.42
N GLN A 149 -16.05 3.24 -8.17
CA GLN A 149 -16.67 3.32 -6.84
C GLN A 149 -16.01 2.38 -5.83
N GLU A 150 -15.45 1.25 -6.27
CA GLU A 150 -14.82 0.28 -5.38
C GLU A 150 -13.44 0.79 -4.92
N TRP A 151 -12.57 1.18 -5.86
CA TRP A 151 -11.22 1.61 -5.50
C TRP A 151 -11.15 3.02 -4.91
N ARG A 152 -12.12 3.92 -5.22
CA ARG A 152 -12.16 5.27 -4.61
C ARG A 152 -12.56 5.28 -3.15
N ILE A 153 -13.28 4.26 -2.67
CA ILE A 153 -13.56 4.12 -1.23
C ILE A 153 -12.24 3.98 -0.49
N GLU A 154 -11.39 3.05 -0.96
CA GLU A 154 -10.14 2.72 -0.30
C GLU A 154 -9.09 3.84 -0.48
N SER A 155 -8.99 4.44 -1.67
CA SER A 155 -8.13 5.63 -1.85
C SER A 155 -8.60 6.79 -0.98
N GLY A 156 -9.91 6.97 -0.82
CA GLY A 156 -10.48 7.98 0.06
C GLY A 156 -10.06 7.85 1.53
N LYS A 157 -9.97 6.62 2.04
CA LYS A 157 -9.46 6.36 3.40
C LYS A 157 -7.97 6.65 3.50
N ALA A 158 -7.15 6.25 2.52
CA ALA A 158 -5.74 6.61 2.47
C ALA A 158 -5.54 8.13 2.57
N ARG A 159 -6.31 8.93 1.81
CA ARG A 159 -6.26 10.39 1.89
C ARG A 159 -6.58 10.93 3.29
N GLN A 160 -7.61 10.38 3.94
CA GLN A 160 -8.02 10.81 5.28
C GLN A 160 -6.90 10.57 6.30
N HIS A 161 -6.28 9.39 6.27
CA HIS A 161 -5.18 9.08 7.19
C HIS A 161 -3.93 9.92 6.91
N PHE A 162 -3.51 10.09 5.66
CA PHE A 162 -2.34 10.93 5.34
C PHE A 162 -2.57 12.41 5.67
N ARG A 163 -3.78 12.94 5.44
CA ARG A 163 -4.14 14.30 5.86
C ARG A 163 -4.06 14.44 7.38
N TYR A 164 -4.67 13.52 8.12
CA TYR A 164 -4.61 13.53 9.59
C TYR A 164 -3.16 13.51 10.09
N LEU A 165 -2.30 12.65 9.51
CA LEU A 165 -0.90 12.56 9.89
C LEU A 165 -0.14 13.86 9.59
N ALA A 166 -0.37 14.47 8.42
CA ALA A 166 0.24 15.75 8.05
C ALA A 166 -0.19 16.88 9.01
N GLU A 167 -1.48 16.99 9.30
CA GLU A 167 -2.04 17.99 10.23
C GLU A 167 -1.49 17.81 11.65
N ARG A 168 -1.39 16.56 12.11
CA ARG A 168 -0.86 16.24 13.45
C ARG A 168 0.63 16.57 13.57
N GLU A 169 1.43 16.28 12.55
CA GLU A 169 2.84 16.65 12.53
C GLU A 169 3.06 18.17 12.41
N LEU A 170 2.15 18.87 11.72
CA LEU A 170 2.16 20.33 11.66
C LEU A 170 1.74 20.96 13.00
N ALA A 171 0.79 20.38 13.72
CA ALA A 171 0.39 20.87 15.04
C ALA A 171 1.51 20.78 16.09
N LYS A 172 2.50 19.90 15.87
CA LYS A 172 3.71 19.80 16.69
C LYS A 172 4.78 20.83 16.31
N SER A 173 4.67 21.49 15.15
CA SER A 173 5.66 22.50 14.74
C SER A 173 5.45 23.80 15.51
N THR A 174 6.56 24.46 15.84
CA THR A 174 6.57 25.72 16.61
C THR A 174 6.45 26.97 15.72
N GLY A 175 6.25 26.81 14.41
CA GLY A 175 6.17 27.90 13.45
C GLY A 175 5.69 27.48 12.05
N ILE A 176 5.36 28.47 11.23
CA ILE A 176 4.82 28.32 9.86
C ILE A 176 5.86 27.72 8.89
N ASP A 177 7.14 28.06 9.06
CA ASP A 177 8.25 27.54 8.25
C ASP A 177 8.84 26.21 8.78
N ASP A 178 8.46 25.81 9.99
CA ASP A 178 8.91 24.60 10.70
C ASP A 178 8.09 23.35 10.34
N ALA A 179 7.41 23.32 9.19
CA ALA A 179 6.73 22.12 8.73
C ALA A 179 7.72 20.94 8.73
N THR A 180 7.53 20.01 9.68
CA THR A 180 8.48 18.93 9.93
C THR A 180 8.67 18.12 8.65
N ALA A 181 9.86 17.51 8.48
CA ALA A 181 10.10 16.64 7.34
C ALA A 181 9.02 15.55 7.21
N ALA A 182 8.48 15.07 8.34
CA ALA A 182 7.38 14.13 8.39
C ALA A 182 6.07 14.73 7.84
N ALA A 183 5.68 15.95 8.23
CA ALA A 183 4.48 16.61 7.72
C ALA A 183 4.53 16.76 6.19
N LYS A 184 5.66 17.24 5.65
CA LYS A 184 5.88 17.35 4.20
C LYS A 184 5.80 15.99 3.50
N ASN A 185 6.30 14.96 4.15
CA ASN A 185 6.26 13.61 3.60
C ASN A 185 4.84 13.05 3.51
N TYR A 186 4.03 13.24 4.57
CA TYR A 186 2.62 12.86 4.53
C TYR A 186 1.80 13.65 3.50
N GLN A 187 2.15 14.92 3.25
CA GLN A 187 1.57 15.70 2.15
C GLN A 187 1.90 15.10 0.79
N ARG A 188 3.15 14.68 0.55
CA ARG A 188 3.52 13.97 -0.70
C ARG A 188 2.78 12.64 -0.84
N ASN A 189 2.58 11.90 0.25
CA ASN A 189 1.77 10.68 0.23
C ASN A 189 0.31 10.97 -0.13
N LEU A 190 -0.26 12.05 0.40
CA LEU A 190 -1.60 12.50 -0.01
C LEU A 190 -1.65 12.83 -1.52
N GLU A 191 -0.63 13.52 -2.05
CA GLU A 191 -0.51 13.81 -3.48
C GLU A 191 -0.40 12.53 -4.32
N LEU A 192 0.32 11.50 -3.86
CA LEU A 192 0.37 10.20 -4.53
C LEU A 192 -1.02 9.55 -4.64
N VAL A 193 -1.87 9.70 -3.62
CA VAL A 193 -3.25 9.20 -3.67
C VAL A 193 -4.10 10.00 -4.66
N LEU A 194 -3.97 11.32 -4.69
CA LEU A 194 -4.67 12.17 -5.68
C LEU A 194 -4.22 11.86 -7.11
N ASN A 195 -2.91 11.68 -7.31
CA ASN A 195 -2.34 11.26 -8.58
C ASN A 195 -2.85 9.88 -9.00
N LEU A 196 -2.97 8.94 -8.05
CA LEU A 196 -3.60 7.65 -8.31
C LEU A 196 -5.03 7.83 -8.81
N GLU A 197 -5.81 8.75 -8.25
CA GLU A 197 -7.21 8.98 -8.64
C GLU A 197 -7.39 9.65 -9.99
N GLN A 198 -6.48 10.54 -10.35
CA GLN A 198 -6.53 11.37 -11.56
C GLN A 198 -5.82 10.72 -12.77
N SER A 199 -4.81 9.88 -12.55
CA SER A 199 -4.07 9.20 -13.64
C SER A 199 -5.00 8.31 -14.46
N SER A 200 -4.73 8.10 -15.75
CA SER A 200 -5.43 7.06 -16.53
C SER A 200 -4.94 5.66 -16.14
N LEU A 201 -5.64 4.60 -16.56
CA LEU A 201 -5.18 3.23 -16.32
C LEU A 201 -3.85 2.95 -17.03
N ALA A 202 -3.69 3.45 -18.26
CA ALA A 202 -2.46 3.32 -19.03
C ALA A 202 -1.27 4.01 -18.32
N ASP A 203 -1.49 5.21 -17.79
CA ASP A 203 -0.46 5.92 -17.02
C ASP A 203 -0.03 5.11 -15.78
N LEU A 204 -0.98 4.50 -15.08
CA LEU A 204 -0.68 3.70 -13.89
C LEU A 204 0.06 2.40 -14.20
N GLN A 205 -0.22 1.78 -15.34
CA GLN A 205 0.49 0.59 -15.81
C GLN A 205 1.91 0.89 -16.24
N GLY A 206 2.17 2.12 -16.73
CA GLY A 206 3.50 2.61 -17.09
C GLY A 206 4.32 3.13 -15.91
N LYS A 207 3.69 3.40 -14.76
CA LYS A 207 4.37 3.87 -13.54
C LYS A 207 4.82 2.70 -12.66
N PRO A 208 6.01 2.77 -12.04
CA PRO A 208 6.42 1.82 -11.03
C PRO A 208 5.42 1.70 -9.88
N LEU A 209 5.20 0.49 -9.39
CA LEU A 209 4.59 0.22 -8.09
C LEU A 209 5.46 0.85 -6.99
N PRO A 210 4.88 1.16 -5.82
CA PRO A 210 5.68 1.48 -4.64
C PRO A 210 6.57 0.29 -4.29
N LYS A 211 7.77 0.55 -3.77
CA LYS A 211 8.80 -0.46 -3.53
C LYS A 211 8.28 -1.64 -2.68
N ASP A 212 7.53 -1.34 -1.64
CA ASP A 212 6.99 -2.33 -0.69
C ASP A 212 5.59 -2.85 -1.06
N SER A 213 5.01 -2.40 -2.18
CA SER A 213 3.71 -2.92 -2.62
C SER A 213 3.85 -4.36 -3.12
N PRO A 214 2.90 -5.25 -2.79
CA PRO A 214 2.75 -6.49 -3.54
C PRO A 214 2.36 -6.19 -5.00
N ARG A 215 2.65 -7.12 -5.92
CA ARG A 215 2.26 -7.04 -7.33
C ARG A 215 0.78 -7.35 -7.57
N ALA A 216 0.25 -8.28 -6.79
CA ALA A 216 -1.14 -8.69 -6.85
C ALA A 216 -1.66 -8.89 -5.43
N GLY A 217 -2.91 -8.50 -5.19
CA GLY A 217 -3.63 -8.89 -3.98
C GLY A 217 -4.24 -10.27 -4.21
N LYS A 218 -4.29 -11.10 -3.17
CA LYS A 218 -5.18 -12.27 -3.19
C LYS A 218 -6.60 -11.71 -3.13
N SER A 219 -7.34 -11.87 -4.22
CA SER A 219 -8.68 -11.34 -4.46
C SER A 219 -9.77 -11.93 -3.56
N GLY A 220 -9.39 -12.50 -2.41
CA GLY A 220 -10.26 -13.22 -1.50
C GLY A 220 -11.19 -12.37 -0.66
N ASN A 221 -10.90 -11.09 -0.37
CA ASN A 221 -11.85 -10.21 0.34
C ASN A 221 -11.42 -8.75 0.42
N ARG A 222 -11.92 -7.85 -0.46
CA ARG A 222 -12.60 -6.57 -0.10
C ARG A 222 -12.86 -5.75 -1.38
N PRO A 223 -13.94 -6.11 -2.08
CA PRO A 223 -15.01 -5.13 -2.29
C PRO A 223 -16.36 -5.65 -1.76
N GLY A 224 -17.06 -4.83 -0.96
CA GLY A 224 -18.43 -5.07 -0.50
C GLY A 224 -18.65 -6.01 0.69
N LYS A 225 -18.18 -5.67 1.91
CA LYS A 225 -18.84 -6.19 3.14
C LYS A 225 -20.33 -5.81 3.06
N ARG A 226 -21.17 -6.75 2.64
CA ARG A 226 -22.62 -6.73 2.86
C ARG A 226 -23.08 -8.13 3.28
N PRO A 227 -23.38 -8.34 4.56
CA PRO A 227 -24.69 -8.84 4.93
C PRO A 227 -25.66 -7.64 4.93
N GLY A 228 -26.41 -7.47 3.82
CA GLY A 228 -27.67 -6.71 3.78
C GLY A 228 -27.61 -5.18 3.58
N LYS A 229 -27.93 -4.71 2.36
CA LYS A 229 -29.01 -3.71 2.07
C LYS A 229 -29.03 -3.36 0.58
N GLY A 230 -30.19 -2.97 0.06
CA GLY A 230 -30.51 -2.84 -1.37
C GLY A 230 -29.68 -1.83 -2.19
N LYS A 231 -29.78 -1.98 -3.51
CA LYS A 231 -29.23 -1.09 -4.55
C LYS A 231 -30.14 0.12 -4.73
N GLY A 232 -29.59 1.33 -4.72
CA GLY A 232 -30.19 2.52 -5.33
C GLY A 232 -29.46 2.85 -6.65
N PRO A 233 -30.13 3.43 -7.66
CA PRO A 233 -29.53 3.64 -8.98
C PRO A 233 -28.53 4.82 -9.02
N PRO A 234 -27.59 4.83 -9.98
CA PRO A 234 -26.48 5.79 -10.01
C PRO A 234 -26.85 7.11 -10.70
N ALA A 235 -26.23 8.21 -10.26
CA ALA A 235 -26.25 9.51 -10.94
C ALA A 235 -24.90 9.81 -11.65
N GLN A 236 -24.94 10.65 -12.69
CA GLN A 236 -24.00 10.73 -13.82
C GLN A 236 -23.22 12.07 -13.92
N ASP A 237 -21.95 11.96 -14.34
CA ASP A 237 -21.00 12.90 -15.04
C ASP A 237 -20.65 14.31 -14.51
N GLY A 238 -19.39 14.73 -14.79
CA GLY A 238 -18.85 16.09 -14.61
C GLY A 238 -17.34 16.20 -14.87
N ARG A 239 -16.96 16.44 -16.13
CA ARG A 239 -15.61 16.60 -16.75
C ARG A 239 -14.67 17.63 -16.10
N GLY A 240 -13.36 17.49 -16.35
CA GLY A 240 -12.39 18.61 -16.31
C GLY A 240 -10.92 18.18 -16.32
N ALA A 241 -10.17 18.54 -17.37
CA ALA A 241 -8.77 18.20 -17.61
C ALA A 241 -7.81 19.33 -17.20
N GLY A 242 -6.62 18.98 -16.73
CA GLY A 242 -5.47 19.88 -16.54
C GLY A 242 -4.18 19.05 -16.48
N GLY A 243 -3.22 19.33 -17.37
CA GLY A 243 -2.01 18.53 -17.57
C GLY A 243 -0.98 18.66 -16.42
N PRO A 244 -0.15 17.64 -16.17
CA PRO A 244 0.79 17.64 -15.05
C PRO A 244 2.14 18.26 -15.43
N GLN A 245 2.69 19.06 -14.51
CA GLN A 245 4.14 19.25 -14.40
C GLN A 245 4.72 18.13 -13.51
N GLU A 246 5.91 17.64 -13.86
CA GLU A 246 6.63 16.60 -13.12
C GLU A 246 6.96 17.03 -11.69
N ILE A 247 6.55 16.23 -10.69
CA ILE A 247 7.07 16.28 -9.33
C ILE A 247 7.58 14.88 -8.98
N ARG A 248 8.82 14.82 -8.46
CA ARG A 248 9.49 13.61 -8.00
C ARG A 248 9.33 13.40 -6.48
N ASP A 249 9.40 12.12 -6.13
CA ASP A 249 9.61 11.41 -4.86
C ASP A 249 8.66 11.65 -3.65
N GLY A 250 7.72 10.71 -3.50
CA GLY A 250 7.27 10.14 -2.21
C GLY A 250 7.63 8.64 -2.19
N TRP A 251 7.64 8.01 -1.00
CA TRP A 251 8.19 6.66 -0.72
C TRP A 251 7.90 5.57 -1.77
#